data_AF-A0A840H527-F1
#
_entry.id   AF-A0A840H527-F1
#
_cell.length_a   1.000
_cell.length_b   1.000
_cell.length_c   1.000
_cell.angle_alpha   90.00
_cell.angle_beta   90.00
_cell.angle_gamma   90.00
#
_symmetry.space_group_name_H-M   'P 1'
#
loop_
_entity.id
_entity.type
_entity.pdbx_description
1 polymer ?
#
loop_
_entity_poly.entity_id
_entity_poly.type
_entity_poly.pdbx_seq_one_letter_code
_entity_poly.pdbx_strand_id
1 'polypeptide(L)' 'MQYSSELIHTMRQALETVMASVPAHQSVFGLKAAVAECILNAAAHGQTSYDGLVSSASDQLQTIVAMLT' A
#
# COMPACT_ATOMS: atom_id res chain seq x y z
N MET A 1 10.17 11.76 11.73
CA MET A 1 9.72 12.47 10.52
C MET A 1 8.21 12.62 10.62
N GLN A 2 7.68 13.84 10.54
CA GLN A 2 6.24 14.06 10.57
C GLN A 2 5.76 14.17 9.12
N TYR A 3 5.00 13.17 8.66
CA TYR A 3 4.39 13.23 7.34
C TYR A 3 3.30 14.31 7.32
N SER A 4 3.24 15.10 6.25
CA SER A 4 2.17 16.08 6.06
C SER A 4 0.81 15.37 6.02
N SER A 5 -0.25 16.05 6.50
CA SER A 5 -1.63 15.52 6.45
C SER A 5 -2.03 15.09 5.04
N GLU A 6 -1.61 15.86 4.03
CA GLU A 6 -1.84 15.53 2.61
C GLU A 6 -1.21 14.18 2.24
N LEU A 7 0.05 13.96 2.61
CA LEU A 7 0.75 12.71 2.32
C LEU A 7 0.08 11.52 3.03
N ILE A 8 -0.33 11.69 4.28
CA ILE A 8 -1.05 10.65 5.03
C ILE A 8 -2.37 10.30 4.33
N HIS A 9 -3.11 11.30 3.84
CA HIS A 9 -4.31 11.08 3.03
C HIS A 9 -3.99 10.35 1.72
N THR A 10 -2.93 10.74 1.03
CA THR A 10 -2.48 10.08 -0.20
C THR A 10 -2.14 8.61 0.04
N MET A 11 -1.39 8.30 1.11
CA MET A 11 -1.02 6.94 1.48
C MET A 11 -2.23 6.09 1.83
N ARG A 12 -3.22 6.67 2.55
CA ARG A 12 -4.47 5.98 2.86
C ARG A 12 -5.28 5.69 1.61
N GLN A 13 -5.43 6.67 0.71
CA GLN A 13 -6.13 6.43 -0.56
C GLN A 13 -5.41 5.36 -1.40
N ALA A 14 -4.08 5.42 -1.47
CA ALA A 14 -3.31 4.42 -2.21
C ALA A 14 -3.55 3.01 -1.65
N LEU A 15 -3.55 2.86 -0.32
CA LEU A 15 -3.88 1.60 0.35
C LEU A 15 -5.29 1.12 -0.03
N GLU A 16 -6.29 2.00 0.03
CA GLU A 16 -7.67 1.66 -0.29
C GLU A 16 -7.82 1.24 -1.76
N THR A 17 -7.16 1.92 -2.69
CA THR A 17 -7.19 1.58 -4.11
C THR A 17 -6.53 0.24 -4.42
N VAL A 18 -5.39 -0.05 -3.81
CA VAL A 18 -4.72 -1.34 -3.97
C VAL A 18 -5.57 -2.46 -3.35
N MET A 19 -6.13 -2.23 -2.16
CA MET A 19 -7.03 -3.19 -1.51
C MET A 19 -8.33 -3.42 -2.26
N ALA A 20 -8.87 -2.41 -2.95
CA ALA A 20 -10.05 -2.56 -3.78
C ALA A 20 -9.81 -3.47 -5.00
N SER A 21 -8.55 -3.62 -5.42
CA SER A 21 -8.17 -4.55 -6.49
C SER A 21 -8.01 -6.00 -6.00
N VAL A 22 -7.97 -6.21 -4.68
CA VAL A 22 -7.85 -7.55 -4.08
C VAL A 22 -9.24 -8.18 -3.92
N PRO A 23 -9.41 -9.45 -4.30
CA PRO A 23 -10.64 -10.18 -4.04
C PRO A 23 -10.96 -10.24 -2.54
N ALA A 24 -12.23 -10.06 -2.16
CA ALA A 24 -12.64 -10.06 -0.75
C ALA A 24 -12.25 -11.34 0.03
N HIS A 25 -12.11 -12.49 -0.64
CA HIS A 25 -11.67 -13.74 -0.03
C HIS A 25 -10.17 -13.75 0.33
N GLN A 26 -9.37 -12.92 -0.33
CA GLN A 26 -7.93 -12.73 -0.10
C GLN A 26 -7.63 -11.48 0.72
N SER A 27 -8.62 -10.62 0.96
CA SER A 27 -8.51 -9.40 1.78
C SER A 27 -8.39 -9.73 3.28
N VAL A 28 -7.28 -10.39 3.64
CA VAL A 28 -6.93 -10.72 5.02
C VAL A 28 -6.25 -9.53 5.69
N PHE A 29 -6.42 -9.41 7.02
CA PHE A 29 -5.82 -8.31 7.79
C PHE A 29 -4.30 -8.20 7.58
N GLY A 30 -3.61 -9.34 7.44
CA GLY A 30 -2.17 -9.40 7.16
C GLY A 30 -1.78 -8.78 5.81
N LEU A 31 -2.61 -8.95 4.78
CA LEU A 31 -2.38 -8.37 3.47
C LEU A 31 -2.51 -6.84 3.52
N LYS A 32 -3.52 -6.33 4.23
CA LYS A 32 -3.69 -4.88 4.42
C LYS A 32 -2.52 -4.25 5.17
N ALA A 33 -2.00 -4.94 6.20
CA ALA A 33 -0.84 -4.48 6.95
C ALA A 33 0.42 -4.45 6.08
N ALA A 34 0.68 -5.50 5.31
CA ALA A 34 1.84 -5.60 4.43
C ALA A 34 1.79 -4.56 3.29
N VAL A 35 0.61 -4.31 2.69
CA VAL A 35 0.45 -3.25 1.69
C VAL A 35 0.67 -1.87 2.30
N ALA A 36 0.15 -1.62 3.51
CA ALA A 36 0.39 -0.35 4.21
C ALA A 36 1.88 -0.14 4.51
N GLU A 37 2.59 -1.20 4.92
CA GLU A 37 4.04 -1.17 5.13
C GLU A 37 4.80 -0.85 3.83
N CYS A 38 4.40 -1.46 2.71
CA CYS A 38 4.99 -1.16 1.40
C CYS A 38 4.84 0.32 1.02
N ILE A 39 3.65 0.89 1.25
CA ILE A 39 3.37 2.32 1.01
C ILE A 39 4.20 3.21 1.94
N LEU A 40 4.30 2.85 3.22
CA LEU A 40 5.13 3.54 4.21
C LEU A 40 6.61 3.50 3.84
N ASN A 41 7.10 2.36 3.36
CA ASN A 41 8.47 2.21 2.93
C ASN A 41 8.73 3.04 1.65
N ALA A 42 7.83 3.00 0.67
CA ALA A 42 7.95 3.83 -0.53
C ALA A 42 8.01 5.33 -0.17
N ALA A 43 7.15 5.79 0.75
CA ALA A 43 7.19 7.16 1.25
C ALA A 43 8.48 7.51 2.00
N ALA A 44 9.01 6.58 2.80
CA ALA A 44 10.29 6.75 3.49
C ALA A 44 11.48 6.85 2.50
N HIS A 45 11.37 6.20 1.35
CA HIS A 45 12.34 6.27 0.25
C HIS A 45 12.18 7.54 -0.63
N GLY A 46 11.22 8.42 -0.33
CA GLY A 46 11.00 9.68 -1.02
C GLY A 46 9.84 9.68 -2.03
N GLN A 47 9.12 8.56 -2.18
CA GLN A 47 7.94 8.48 -3.06
C GLN A 47 6.72 9.10 -2.36
N THR A 48 6.33 10.32 -2.76
CA THR A 48 5.19 11.03 -2.16
C THR A 48 3.97 11.11 -3.08
N SER A 49 4.14 10.75 -4.35
CA SER A 49 3.08 10.79 -5.34
C SER A 49 2.13 9.60 -5.20
N TYR A 50 0.83 9.88 -5.28
CA TYR A 50 -0.23 8.87 -5.24
C TYR A 50 0.03 7.70 -6.21
N ASP A 51 0.30 8.02 -7.48
CA ASP A 51 0.55 7.05 -8.54
C ASP A 51 1.76 6.15 -8.22
N GLY A 52 2.87 6.76 -7.76
CA GLY A 52 4.07 6.03 -7.37
C GLY A 52 3.86 5.12 -6.16
N LEU A 53 3.05 5.54 -5.18
CA LEU A 53 2.69 4.73 -4.01
C LEU A 53 1.80 3.55 -4.41
N VAL A 54 0.77 3.79 -5.23
CA VAL A 54 -0.12 2.74 -5.75
C VAL A 54 0.67 1.75 -6.60
N SER A 55 1.53 2.23 -7.51
CA SER A 55 2.35 1.39 -8.38
C SER A 55 3.30 0.51 -7.57
N SER A 56 4.03 1.09 -6.61
CA SER A 56 4.97 0.33 -5.75
C SER A 56 4.26 -0.73 -4.91
N ALA A 57 3.11 -0.39 -4.36
CA ALA A 57 2.30 -1.31 -3.56
C ALA A 57 1.64 -2.40 -4.41
N SER A 58 1.20 -2.07 -5.63
CA SER A 58 0.60 -3.02 -6.58
C SER A 58 1.62 -4.01 -7.11
N ASP A 59 2.86 -3.57 -7.34
CA ASP A 59 3.98 -4.44 -7.75
C ASP A 59 4.27 -5.49 -6.67
N GLN A 60 4.36 -5.06 -5.40
CA GLN A 60 4.58 -5.97 -4.28
C GLN A 60 3.34 -6.78 -3.88
N LEU A 61 2.14 -6.38 -4.30
CA LEU A 61 0.88 -7.01 -3.91
C LEU A 61 0.87 -8.51 -4.25
N GLN A 62 1.29 -8.87 -5.45
CA GLN A 62 1.35 -10.27 -5.90
C GLN A 62 2.30 -11.09 -5.02
N THR A 63 3.46 -10.54 -4.68
CA THR A 63 4.44 -11.19 -3.79
C THR A 63 3.89 -11.39 -2.38
N ILE A 64 3.23 -10.36 -1.84
CA ILE A 64 2.64 -10.41 -0.49
C ILE A 64 1.50 -11.44 -0.45
N VAL A 65 0.64 -11.49 -1.47
CA VAL A 65 -0.43 -12.48 -1.58
C VAL A 65 0.15 -13.90 -1.65
N ALA A 66 1.22 -14.11 -2.41
CA ALA A 66 1.90 -15.40 -2.52
C ALA A 66 2.58 -15.85 -1.21
N MET A 67 3.07 -14.92 -0.38
CA MET A 67 3.63 -15.24 0.94
C MET A 67 2.57 -15.58 2.00
N LEU A 68 1.33 -15.09 1.81
CA LEU A 68 0.23 -15.26 2.75
C LEU A 68 -0.72 -16.43 2.39
N THR A 69 -0.53 -17.07 1.23
CA THR A 69 -1.29 -18.23 0.74
C THR A 69 -0.51 -19.51 1.00
#